data_AF-A0A5S5C1V2-F1
#
_entry.id   AF-A0A5S5C1V2-F1
#
_cell.length_a   1.000
_cell.length_b   1.000
_cell.length_c   1.000
_cell.angle_alpha   90.00
_cell.angle_beta   90.00
_cell.angle_gamma   90.00
#
_symmetry.space_group_name_H-M   'P 1'
#
loop_
_entity.id
_entity.type
_entity.pdbx_description
1 polymer ?
#
loop_
_entity_poly.entity_id
_entity_poly.type
_entity_poly.pdbx_seq_one_letter_code
_entity_poly.pdbx_strand_id
1 'polypeptide(L)'
;MNKEFIKETDGTVTKDKYFVTVEAVDYYEVKNDQHALFLDKGKQATVGDYVRLFKEVFDVDAELKSISPYMEFKVPNPKPKGIRLLKVLRITRDFTYRPITKI
;
A
#
# COMPACT_ATOMS: atom_id res chain seq x y z
N MET A 1 22.43 -12.02 -27.37
CA MET A 1 22.59 -12.41 -25.95
C MET A 1 22.68 -11.08 -25.19
N ASN A 2 21.66 -10.56 -24.52
CA ASN A 2 20.78 -11.18 -23.53
C ASN A 2 19.29 -10.89 -23.77
N LYS A 3 18.48 -11.86 -23.35
CA LYS A 3 17.06 -12.02 -23.58
C LYS A 3 16.26 -11.00 -22.77
N GLU A 4 15.34 -10.36 -23.46
CA GLU A 4 14.22 -9.62 -22.89
C GLU A 4 13.43 -10.55 -21.97
N PHE A 5 13.40 -10.24 -20.67
CA PHE A 5 12.41 -10.82 -19.76
C PHE A 5 11.13 -9.98 -19.84
N ILE A 6 10.46 -10.03 -21.00
CA ILE A 6 9.04 -9.72 -21.04
C ILE A 6 8.37 -10.97 -20.47
N LYS A 7 8.04 -10.92 -19.17
CA LYS A 7 7.10 -11.88 -18.61
C LYS A 7 5.76 -11.60 -19.27
N GLU A 8 5.43 -12.39 -20.28
CA GLU A 8 4.05 -12.68 -20.66
C GLU A 8 3.33 -13.20 -19.41
N THR A 9 2.62 -12.32 -18.70
CA THR A 9 1.57 -12.75 -17.79
C THR A 9 0.29 -12.83 -18.59
N ASP A 10 0.09 -14.04 -19.09
CA ASP A 10 -1.16 -14.64 -19.55
C ASP A 10 -2.29 -14.39 -18.52
N GLY A 11 -3.49 -14.05 -19.00
CA GLY A 11 -4.72 -14.04 -18.22
C GLY A 11 -5.17 -12.67 -17.68
N THR A 12 -6.42 -12.32 -17.98
CA THR A 12 -7.19 -11.17 -17.50
C THR A 12 -7.01 -10.90 -16.00
N VAL A 13 -6.00 -10.09 -15.60
CA VAL A 13 -5.78 -9.74 -14.20
C VAL A 13 -6.86 -8.77 -13.74
N THR A 14 -7.92 -9.34 -13.19
CA THR A 14 -9.00 -8.60 -12.57
C THR A 14 -8.50 -8.16 -11.19
N LYS A 15 -8.20 -6.87 -11.01
CA LYS A 15 -7.80 -6.35 -9.68
C LYS A 15 -9.04 -5.99 -8.86
N ASP A 16 -8.99 -6.25 -7.55
CA ASP A 16 -9.91 -5.69 -6.57
C ASP A 16 -9.33 -4.38 -6.03
N LYS A 17 -10.19 -3.39 -5.79
CA LYS A 17 -9.81 -2.12 -5.18
C LYS A 17 -10.21 -2.12 -3.71
N TYR A 18 -9.31 -1.63 -2.87
CA TYR A 18 -9.51 -1.43 -1.44
C TYR A 18 -9.23 0.03 -1.08
N PHE A 19 -9.95 0.56 -0.11
CA PHE A 19 -9.60 1.79 0.57
C PHE A 19 -8.85 1.44 1.85
N VAL A 20 -7.63 1.95 1.97
CA VAL A 20 -6.78 1.81 3.14
C VAL A 20 -6.72 3.15 3.86
N THR A 21 -7.17 3.19 5.10
CA THR A 21 -7.02 4.36 5.98
C THR A 21 -5.70 4.26 6.71
N VAL A 22 -4.85 5.27 6.53
CA VAL A 22 -3.50 5.34 7.07
C VAL A 22 -3.40 6.56 7.97
N GLU A 23 -2.93 6.34 9.20
CA GLU A 23 -2.49 7.42 10.09
C GLU A 23 -1.00 7.66 9.85
N ALA A 24 -0.65 8.83 9.33
CA ALA A 24 0.72 9.30 9.20
C ALA A 24 1.06 10.20 10.37
N VAL A 25 2.17 9.90 11.05
CA VAL A 25 2.69 10.71 12.16
C VAL A 25 4.02 11.29 11.73
N ASP A 26 4.08 12.62 11.70
CA ASP A 26 5.33 13.37 11.48
C ASP A 26 5.79 14.06 12.77
N TYR A 27 6.60 15.11 12.65
CA TYR A 27 7.13 15.83 13.81
C TYR A 27 6.11 16.79 14.47
N TYR A 28 5.14 17.29 13.70
CA TYR A 28 4.22 18.35 14.14
C TYR A 28 2.78 17.87 14.25
N GLU A 29 2.38 16.90 13.42
CA GLU A 29 1.00 16.51 13.28
C GLU A 29 0.80 15.01 13.10
N VAL A 30 -0.46 14.64 13.29
CA VAL A 30 -1.00 13.32 12.99
C VAL A 30 -2.10 13.54 11.95
N LYS A 31 -1.97 12.89 10.80
CA LYS A 31 -2.90 13.01 9.69
C LYS A 31 -3.47 11.65 9.29
N ASN A 32 -4.78 11.60 9.06
CA ASN A 32 -5.46 10.41 8.57
C ASN A 32 -5.83 10.62 7.10
N ASP A 33 -5.28 9.77 6.23
CA ASP A 33 -5.55 9.80 4.79
C ASP A 33 -6.10 8.45 4.33
N GLN A 34 -6.90 8.47 3.26
CA GLN A 34 -7.40 7.26 2.60
C GLN A 34 -6.76 7.09 1.23
N HIS A 35 -6.23 5.90 0.97
CA HIS A 35 -5.57 5.57 -0.29
C HIS A 35 -6.15 4.32 -0.92
N ALA A 36 -6.11 4.28 -2.25
CA ALA A 36 -6.52 3.11 -3.01
C ALA A 36 -5.38 2.08 -3.01
N LEU A 37 -5.70 0.84 -2.62
CA LEU A 37 -4.83 -0.31 -2.77
C LEU A 37 -5.47 -1.29 -3.76
N PHE A 38 -4.72 -1.63 -4.81
CA PHE A 38 -5.17 -2.60 -5.81
C PHE A 38 -4.48 -3.93 -5.62
N LEU A 39 -5.27 -4.99 -5.45
CA LEU A 39 -4.79 -6.36 -5.23
C LEU A 39 -5.36 -7.26 -6.32
N ASP A 40 -4.70 -8.38 -6.61
CA ASP A 40 -5.31 -9.39 -7.47
C ASP A 40 -6.59 -9.92 -6.81
N LYS A 41 -7.61 -10.22 -7.62
CA LYS A 41 -8.91 -10.65 -7.11
C LYS A 41 -8.79 -11.81 -6.13
N GLY A 42 -9.42 -11.66 -4.96
CA GLY A 42 -9.42 -12.67 -3.90
C GLY A 42 -8.15 -12.77 -3.07
N LYS A 43 -7.10 -11.98 -3.35
CA LYS A 43 -5.91 -11.91 -2.49
C LYS A 43 -6.12 -11.00 -1.29
N GLN A 44 -5.47 -11.34 -0.18
CA GLN A 44 -5.37 -10.48 0.99
C GLN A 44 -4.17 -9.55 0.86
N ALA A 45 -4.27 -8.36 1.44
CA ALA A 45 -3.17 -7.41 1.49
C ALA A 45 -2.01 -7.97 2.32
N THR A 46 -0.81 -7.95 1.76
CA THR A 46 0.41 -8.34 2.46
C THR A 46 1.14 -7.12 3.02
N VAL A 47 2.10 -7.35 3.92
CA VAL A 47 3.01 -6.29 4.41
C VAL A 47 3.69 -5.56 3.25
N GLY A 48 4.12 -6.30 2.22
CA GLY A 48 4.78 -5.73 1.04
C GLY A 48 3.87 -4.83 0.21
N ASP A 49 2.57 -5.10 0.18
CA ASP A 49 1.60 -4.24 -0.50
C ASP A 49 1.45 -2.88 0.20
N TYR A 50 1.46 -2.87 1.53
CA TYR A 50 1.44 -1.63 2.30
C TYR A 50 2.75 -0.84 2.16
N VAL A 51 3.91 -1.51 2.21
CA VAL A 51 5.21 -0.85 1.99
C VAL A 51 5.26 -0.21 0.61
N ARG A 52 4.79 -0.93 -0.43
CA ARG A 52 4.68 -0.38 -1.80
C ARG A 52 3.77 0.85 -1.84
N LEU A 53 2.58 0.75 -1.22
CA LEU A 53 1.64 1.88 -1.13
C LEU A 53 2.29 3.11 -0.47
N PHE A 54 3.03 2.92 0.63
CA PHE A 54 3.67 4.04 1.34
C PHE A 54 4.79 4.67 0.53
N LYS A 55 5.54 3.87 -0.23
CA LYS A 55 6.54 4.39 -1.15
C LYS A 55 5.91 5.23 -2.26
N GLU A 56 4.80 4.76 -2.83
CA GLU A 56 4.09 5.46 -3.91
C GLU A 56 3.42 6.77 -3.44
N VAL A 57 2.80 6.75 -2.25
CA VAL A 57 1.98 7.87 -1.76
C VAL A 57 2.79 8.89 -0.97
N PHE A 58 3.72 8.43 -0.12
CA PHE A 58 4.42 9.28 0.84
C PHE A 58 5.91 9.44 0.53
N ASP A 59 6.45 8.72 -0.48
CA ASP A 59 7.89 8.68 -0.79
C ASP A 59 8.74 8.28 0.43
N VAL A 60 8.30 7.26 1.17
CA VAL A 60 9.03 6.72 2.32
C VAL A 60 9.28 5.23 2.20
N ASP A 61 10.47 4.82 2.62
CA ASP A 61 10.83 3.41 2.79
C ASP A 61 10.46 3.01 4.22
N ALA A 62 9.38 2.24 4.35
CA ALA A 62 8.78 1.88 5.62
C ALA A 62 9.07 0.42 5.99
N GLU A 63 9.34 0.17 7.27
CA GLU A 63 9.58 -1.16 7.83
C GLU A 63 8.48 -1.53 8.81
N LEU A 64 7.98 -2.76 8.74
CA LEU A 64 7.02 -3.27 9.70
C LEU A 64 7.63 -3.25 11.11
N LYS A 65 6.90 -2.64 12.05
CA LYS A 65 7.29 -2.52 13.45
C LYS A 65 6.42 -3.38 14.36
N SER A 66 5.11 -3.36 14.16
CA SER A 66 4.14 -4.14 14.93
C SER A 66 2.92 -4.48 14.08
N ILE A 67 2.18 -5.51 14.49
CA ILE A 67 0.91 -5.92 13.88
C ILE A 67 -0.28 -5.82 14.85
N SER A 68 -0.03 -5.49 16.12
CA SER A 68 -1.06 -5.40 17.17
C SER A 68 -0.79 -4.18 18.07
N PRO A 69 -1.79 -3.35 18.40
CA PRO A 69 -3.22 -3.46 18.01
C PRO A 69 -3.50 -3.05 16.56
N TYR A 70 -2.56 -2.36 15.91
CA TYR A 70 -2.62 -1.98 14.50
C TYR A 70 -1.34 -2.40 13.79
N MET A 71 -1.39 -2.48 12.47
CA MET A 71 -0.19 -2.67 11.67
C MET A 71 0.58 -1.35 11.60
N GLU A 72 1.67 -1.28 12.36
CA GLU A 72 2.54 -0.11 12.46
C GLU A 72 3.80 -0.30 11.62
N PHE A 73 4.18 0.77 10.94
CA PHE A 73 5.40 0.84 10.14
C PHE A 73 6.22 2.04 10.56
N LYS A 74 7.50 1.83 10.84
CA LYS A 74 8.46 2.90 11.11
C LYS A 74 9.15 3.32 9.80
N VAL A 75 9.51 4.58 9.70
CA VAL A 75 10.42 5.06 8.66
C VAL A 75 11.83 5.11 9.28
N PRO A 76 12.78 4.24 8.90
CA PRO A 76 14.09 4.16 9.56
C PRO A 76 14.92 5.44 9.42
N ASN A 77 14.85 6.08 8.26
CA ASN A 77 15.60 7.30 7.92
C ASN A 77 14.62 8.40 7.47
N PRO A 78 13.86 9.00 8.38
CA PRO A 78 12.88 10.02 8.01
C PRO A 78 13.61 11.30 7.57
N LYS A 79 13.09 11.95 6.51
CA LYS A 79 13.52 13.31 6.14
C LYS A 79 13.31 14.25 7.34
N PRO A 80 14.10 15.34 7.50
CA PRO A 80 13.87 16.31 8.55
C PRO A 80 12.42 16.80 8.54
N LYS A 81 11.73 16.69 9.70
CA LYS A 81 10.29 17.01 9.86
C LYS A 81 9.33 16.16 9.02
N GLY A 82 9.81 15.07 8.40
CA GLY A 82 8.99 14.14 7.62
C GLY A 82 8.32 13.06 8.47
N ILE A 83 7.54 12.22 7.79
CA ILE A 83 6.81 11.09 8.39
C ILE A 83 7.79 10.11 9.05
N ARG A 84 7.46 9.70 10.28
CA ARG A 84 8.26 8.78 11.10
C ARG A 84 7.56 7.46 11.36
N LEU A 85 6.23 7.50 11.40
CA LEU A 85 5.39 6.34 11.69
C LEU A 85 4.15 6.39 10.79
N LEU A 86 3.78 5.22 10.28
CA LEU A 86 2.55 4.99 9.54
C LEU A 86 1.78 3.87 10.24
N LYS A 87 0.48 4.04 10.45
CA LYS A 87 -0.39 2.99 10.98
C LYS A 87 -1.52 2.70 10.02
N VAL A 88 -1.74 1.43 9.71
CA VAL A 88 -2.92 1.00 8.96
C VAL A 88 -4.07 0.84 9.95
N LEU A 89 -5.02 1.78 9.90
CA LEU A 89 -6.18 1.79 10.79
C LEU A 89 -7.29 0.89 10.28
N ARG A 90 -7.51 0.90 8.96
CA ARG A 90 -8.62 0.18 8.32
C ARG A 90 -8.29 -0.15 6.88
N ILE A 91 -8.75 -1.32 6.43
CA ILE A 91 -8.82 -1.68 5.02
C ILE A 91 -10.27 -2.09 4.70
N THR A 92 -10.83 -1.61 3.59
CA THR A 92 -12.20 -1.92 3.19
C THR A 92 -12.28 -2.10 1.69
N ARG A 93 -12.89 -3.18 1.23
CA ARG A 93 -13.07 -3.45 -0.20
C ARG A 93 -14.05 -2.45 -0.80
N ASP A 94 -13.72 -1.92 -1.97
CA ASP A 94 -14.61 -1.11 -2.79
C ASP A 94 -15.46 -2.03 -3.67
N PHE A 95 -16.70 -2.31 -3.25
CA PHE A 95 -17.63 -3.16 -4.01
C PHE A 95 -18.22 -2.46 -5.24
N THR A 96 -18.03 -1.15 -5.39
CA THR A 96 -18.50 -0.40 -6.56
C THR A 96 -17.50 -0.41 -7.70
N TYR A 97 -16.24 -0.79 -7.44
CA TYR A 97 -15.18 -0.88 -8.43
C TYR A 97 -15.44 -2.00 -9.44
N ARG A 98 -15.61 -1.65 -10.71
CA ARG A 98 -15.73 -2.58 -11.83
C ARG A 98 -14.40 -2.61 -12.61
N PRO A 99 -13.56 -3.64 -12.44
CA PRO A 99 -12.31 -3.76 -13.17
C PRO A 99 -12.59 -3.88 -14.67
N ILE A 100 -11.95 -3.02 -15.47
CA ILE A 100 -12.04 -3.08 -16.93
C ILE A 100 -11.15 -4.24 -17.40
N THR A 101 -11.76 -5.35 -17.80
CA THR A 101 -11.08 -6.41 -18.55
C THR A 101 -10.91 -5.94 -19.98
N LYS A 102 -9.69 -5.63 -20.42
CA LYS A 102 -9.40 -5.56 -21.85
C LYS A 102 -9.48 -6.99 -22.40
N ILE A 103 -10.40 -7.19 -23.33
CA ILE A 103 -10.58 -8.41 -24.14
C ILE A 103 -9.61 -8.32 -25.31
#